data_AF-A0A379F584-F1
#
_entry.id   AF-A0A379F584-F1
#
_cell.length_a   1.000
_cell.length_b   1.000
_cell.length_c   1.000
_cell.angle_alpha   90.00
_cell.angle_beta   90.00
_cell.angle_gamma   90.00
#
_symmetry.space_group_name_H-M   'P 1'
#
loop_
_entity.id
_entity.type
_entity.pdbx_description
1 polymer ?
#
loop_
_entity_poly.entity_id
_entity_poly.type
_entity_poly.pdbx_seq_one_letter_code
_entity_poly.pdbx_strand_id
1 'polypeptide(L)'
;MINKEILKNLKYFEKKPLIHHINYSLTEDAEKNILNGWLPACMEEKWLSYSIENCVYIHRSWSGHLMYKFTIHNKTIDYIEIAMDDFVNMENERKIEIFFSLLPYLSEPH
;
A
#
# COMPACT_ATOMS: atom_id res chain seq x y z
N MET A 1 -15.09 -8.11 2.43
CA MET A 1 -14.28 -9.34 2.29
C MET A 1 -13.77 -9.37 0.86
N ILE A 2 -12.46 -9.27 0.64
CA ILE A 2 -11.88 -9.15 -0.71
C ILE A 2 -12.05 -10.47 -1.46
N ASN A 3 -12.53 -10.40 -2.71
CA ASN A 3 -12.74 -11.57 -3.55
C ASN A 3 -11.38 -12.28 -3.78
N LYS A 4 -11.29 -13.56 -3.43
CA LYS A 4 -10.09 -14.39 -3.61
C LYS A 4 -9.63 -14.47 -5.07
N GLU A 5 -10.52 -14.24 -6.04
CA GLU A 5 -10.14 -14.18 -7.46
C GLU A 5 -9.30 -12.95 -7.80
N ILE A 6 -9.53 -11.82 -7.13
CA ILE A 6 -8.73 -10.59 -7.34
C ILE A 6 -7.28 -10.86 -6.91
N LEU A 7 -7.09 -11.57 -5.80
CA LEU A 7 -5.77 -11.92 -5.27
C LEU A 7 -4.94 -12.79 -6.23
N LYS A 8 -5.58 -13.55 -7.14
CA LYS A 8 -4.87 -14.42 -8.10
C LYS A 8 -4.09 -13.62 -9.15
N ASN A 9 -4.51 -12.40 -9.45
CA ASN A 9 -3.91 -11.55 -10.48
C ASN A 9 -2.93 -10.52 -9.90
N LEU A 10 -2.75 -10.50 -8.58
CA LEU A 10 -1.83 -9.58 -7.92
C LEU A 10 -0.40 -10.08 -8.05
N LYS A 11 0.49 -9.19 -8.49
CA LYS A 11 1.93 -9.45 -8.59
C LYS A 11 2.65 -8.96 -7.35
N TYR A 12 3.67 -9.70 -6.93
CA TYR A 12 4.55 -9.32 -5.81
C TYR A 12 5.84 -8.69 -6.34
N PHE A 13 6.69 -8.19 -5.45
CA PHE A 13 7.97 -7.62 -5.83
C PHE A 13 8.82 -8.64 -6.61
N GLU A 14 9.17 -8.30 -7.85
CA GLU A 14 10.05 -9.13 -8.69
C GLU A 14 11.54 -8.88 -8.40
N LYS A 15 11.87 -7.68 -7.91
CA LYS A 15 13.22 -7.31 -7.42
C LYS A 15 13.21 -6.93 -5.95
N LYS A 16 14.41 -6.84 -5.37
CA LYS A 16 14.61 -6.36 -4.01
C LYS A 16 13.97 -4.97 -3.86
N PRO A 17 13.01 -4.78 -2.95
CA PRO A 17 12.36 -3.48 -2.77
C PRO A 17 13.31 -2.47 -2.13
N LEU A 18 13.03 -1.19 -2.34
CA LEU A 18 13.62 -0.12 -1.56
C LEU A 18 12.97 -0.09 -0.18
N ILE A 19 13.78 -0.11 0.87
CA ILE A 19 13.31 0.03 2.26
C ILE A 19 13.48 1.48 2.67
N HIS A 20 12.41 2.10 3.16
CA HIS A 20 12.43 3.46 3.69
C HIS A 20 11.83 3.50 5.10
N HIS A 21 12.57 4.03 6.07
CA HIS A 21 12.13 4.14 7.45
C HIS A 21 11.36 5.45 7.67
N ILE A 22 10.18 5.37 8.29
CA ILE A 22 9.28 6.53 8.45
C ILE A 22 8.83 6.78 9.90
N ASN A 23 8.83 5.76 10.77
CA ASN A 23 8.34 5.83 12.15
C ASN A 23 7.05 6.68 12.28
N TYR A 24 5.99 6.21 11.63
CA TYR A 24 4.72 6.93 11.52
C TYR A 24 3.68 6.36 12.49
N SER A 25 3.17 7.19 13.40
CA SER A 25 2.13 6.81 14.35
C SER A 25 0.73 6.99 13.78
N LEU A 26 -0.12 6.00 13.98
CA LEU A 26 -1.51 5.95 13.55
C LEU A 26 -2.46 6.19 14.72
N THR A 27 -3.61 6.78 14.42
CA THR A 27 -4.77 6.69 15.32
C THR A 27 -5.39 5.30 15.21
N GLU A 28 -6.26 4.95 16.16
CA GLU A 28 -6.97 3.66 16.14
C GLU A 28 -7.89 3.53 14.93
N ASP A 29 -8.58 4.61 14.56
CA ASP A 29 -9.43 4.63 13.37
C ASP A 29 -8.59 4.50 12.09
N ALA A 30 -7.45 5.17 12.01
CA ALA A 30 -6.56 5.07 10.85
C ALA A 30 -6.01 3.65 10.68
N GLU A 31 -5.52 3.01 11.76
CA GLU A 31 -5.09 1.61 11.73
C GLU A 31 -6.22 0.70 11.24
N LYS A 32 -7.41 0.83 11.81
CA LYS A 32 -8.58 0.03 11.44
C LYS A 32 -8.93 0.20 9.95
N ASN A 33 -8.96 1.44 9.46
CA ASN A 33 -9.32 1.73 8.07
C ASN A 33 -8.27 1.19 7.08
N ILE A 34 -6.98 1.37 7.38
CA ILE A 34 -5.91 0.81 6.56
C ILE A 34 -6.00 -0.72 6.51
N LEU A 35 -6.24 -1.36 7.65
CA LEU A 35 -6.34 -2.83 7.74
C LEU A 35 -7.59 -3.37 7.05
N ASN A 36 -8.69 -2.63 6.99
CA ASN A 36 -9.87 -3.04 6.22
C ASN A 36 -9.59 -3.10 4.70
N GLY A 37 -8.55 -2.40 4.24
CA GLY A 37 -8.18 -2.31 2.84
C GLY A 37 -9.14 -1.43 2.03
N TRP A 38 -8.82 -1.25 0.76
CA TRP A 38 -9.59 -0.43 -0.16
C TRP A 38 -9.70 -1.12 -1.51
N LEU A 39 -10.94 -1.32 -1.96
CA LEU A 39 -11.26 -1.84 -3.28
C LEU A 39 -11.77 -0.66 -4.13
N PRO A 40 -11.08 -0.30 -5.21
CA PRO A 40 -11.51 0.80 -6.05
C PRO A 40 -12.84 0.50 -6.76
N ALA A 41 -13.73 1.50 -6.82
CA ALA A 41 -15.02 1.44 -7.49
C ALA A 41 -14.93 1.74 -9.00
N CYS A 42 -13.92 2.50 -9.43
CA CYS A 42 -13.69 2.84 -10.84
C CYS A 42 -12.19 2.85 -11.21
N MET A 43 -11.86 2.94 -12.50
CA MET A 43 -10.47 2.84 -12.97
C MET A 43 -9.62 4.07 -12.62
N GLU A 44 -10.25 5.22 -12.40
CA GLU A 44 -9.61 6.47 -11.97
C GLU A 44 -9.02 6.33 -10.56
N GLU A 45 -9.57 5.43 -9.76
CA GLU A 45 -9.06 5.05 -8.46
C GLU A 45 -7.84 4.14 -8.64
N LYS A 46 -6.68 4.74 -8.48
CA LYS A 46 -5.41 4.20 -8.97
C LYS A 46 -4.83 3.07 -8.14
N TRP A 47 -5.38 2.84 -6.96
CA TRP A 47 -4.82 1.91 -5.99
C TRP A 47 -5.86 0.92 -5.50
N LEU A 48 -5.36 -0.23 -5.12
CA LEU A 48 -6.09 -1.26 -4.40
C LEU A 48 -5.24 -1.62 -3.20
N SER A 49 -5.84 -1.73 -2.02
CA SER A 49 -5.12 -2.17 -0.83
C SER A 49 -5.84 -3.29 -0.09
N TYR A 50 -5.06 -4.12 0.57
CA TYR A 50 -5.57 -5.16 1.46
C TYR A 50 -4.56 -5.46 2.55
N SER A 51 -5.03 -6.10 3.61
CA SER A 51 -4.19 -6.61 4.68
C SER A 51 -4.29 -8.13 4.79
N ILE A 52 -3.20 -8.75 5.21
CA ILE A 52 -3.18 -10.11 5.75
C ILE A 52 -2.51 -9.99 7.12
N GLU A 53 -3.27 -10.31 8.17
CA GLU A 53 -2.89 -10.00 9.56
C GLU A 53 -2.59 -8.49 9.69
N ASN A 54 -1.36 -8.12 10.03
CA ASN A 54 -0.94 -6.72 10.15
C ASN A 54 -0.08 -6.24 8.97
N CYS A 55 0.07 -7.06 7.93
CA CYS A 55 0.83 -6.72 6.73
C CYS A 55 -0.10 -6.13 5.67
N VAL A 56 0.18 -4.90 5.24
CA VAL A 56 -0.59 -4.15 4.26
C VAL A 56 0.12 -4.20 2.91
N TYR A 57 -0.67 -4.40 1.86
CA TYR A 57 -0.22 -4.48 0.48
C TYR A 57 -1.00 -3.46 -0.35
N ILE A 58 -0.29 -2.64 -1.11
CA ILE A 58 -0.89 -1.62 -1.99
C ILE A 58 -0.46 -1.90 -3.41
N HIS A 59 -1.44 -2.16 -4.27
CA HIS A 59 -1.25 -2.45 -5.68
C HIS A 59 -1.79 -1.31 -6.55
N ARG A 60 -1.30 -1.23 -7.79
CA ARG A 60 -2.01 -0.50 -8.85
C ARG A 60 -3.29 -1.25 -9.22
N SER A 61 -4.40 -0.55 -9.25
CA SER A 61 -5.71 -1.14 -9.55
C SER A 61 -5.79 -1.75 -10.95
N TRP A 62 -5.21 -1.09 -11.96
CA TRP A 62 -5.30 -1.53 -13.36
C TRP A 62 -4.25 -2.56 -13.79
N SER A 63 -3.10 -2.60 -13.13
CA SER A 63 -2.00 -3.50 -13.51
C SER A 63 -1.74 -4.62 -12.51
N GLY A 64 -2.30 -4.53 -11.30
CA GLY A 64 -2.10 -5.51 -10.23
C GLY A 64 -0.70 -5.56 -9.64
N HIS A 65 0.23 -4.67 -10.03
CA HIS A 65 1.59 -4.65 -9.51
C HIS A 65 1.61 -4.12 -8.08
N LEU A 66 2.31 -4.81 -7.18
CA LEU A 66 2.55 -4.38 -5.80
C LEU A 66 3.49 -3.18 -5.83
N MET A 67 3.04 -2.06 -5.27
CA MET A 67 3.78 -0.80 -5.26
C MET A 67 4.39 -0.52 -3.89
N TYR A 68 3.62 -0.82 -2.84
CA TYR A 68 4.05 -0.61 -1.46
C TYR A 68 3.61 -1.78 -0.59
N LYS A 69 4.46 -2.11 0.39
CA LYS A 69 4.15 -3.06 1.45
C LYS A 69 4.70 -2.55 2.77
N PHE A 70 3.94 -2.70 3.85
CA PHE A 70 4.40 -2.34 5.19
C PHE A 70 3.65 -3.13 6.25
N THR A 71 4.19 -3.14 7.47
CA THR A 71 3.56 -3.77 8.63
C THR A 71 3.15 -2.69 9.61
N ILE A 72 1.98 -2.87 10.23
CA ILE A 72 1.55 -2.06 11.36
C ILE A 72 1.82 -2.84 12.64
N HIS A 73 2.54 -2.25 13.59
CA HIS A 73 2.77 -2.84 14.90
C HIS A 73 2.62 -1.76 15.97
N ASN A 74 1.80 -2.03 16.99
CA ASN A 74 1.48 -1.06 18.05
C ASN A 74 1.07 0.31 17.50
N LYS A 75 0.22 0.34 16.46
CA LYS A 75 -0.23 1.57 15.79
C LYS A 75 0.92 2.37 15.15
N THR A 76 2.03 1.73 14.81
CA THR A 76 3.18 2.37 14.17
C THR A 76 3.55 1.65 12.88
N ILE A 77 3.95 2.44 11.87
CA ILE A 77 4.61 1.96 10.66
C ILE A 77 6.08 2.35 10.76
N ASP A 78 6.95 1.38 11.01
CA ASP A 78 8.39 1.65 11.19
C ASP A 78 9.09 1.89 9.85
N TYR A 79 8.73 1.10 8.84
CA TYR A 79 9.28 1.16 7.49
C TYR A 79 8.27 0.76 6.43
N ILE A 80 8.56 1.15 5.20
CA ILE A 80 7.84 0.76 4.00
C ILE A 80 8.80 0.10 3.00
N GLU A 81 8.31 -0.95 2.34
CA GLU A 81 8.94 -1.59 1.20
C GLU A 81 8.31 -1.03 -0.08
N ILE A 82 9.13 -0.53 -1.00
CA ILE A 82 8.70 0.17 -2.22
C ILE A 82 9.19 -0.59 -3.45
N ALA A 83 8.31 -0.80 -4.42
CA ALA A 83 8.67 -1.39 -5.70
C ALA A 83 9.73 -0.56 -6.44
N MET A 84 10.75 -1.22 -7.00
CA MET A 84 11.82 -0.54 -7.71
C MET A 84 11.57 -0.41 -9.21
N ASP A 85 10.90 -1.39 -9.81
CA ASP A 85 10.76 -1.48 -11.28
C ASP A 85 9.43 -0.97 -11.82
N ASP A 86 8.41 -0.89 -10.99
CA ASP A 86 7.06 -0.52 -11.40
C ASP A 86 6.85 1.01 -11.49
N PHE A 87 7.88 1.78 -11.14
CA PHE A 87 7.93 3.22 -11.32
C PHE A 87 8.89 3.56 -12.48
N VAL A 88 8.32 3.82 -13.66
CA VAL A 88 9.09 4.21 -14.85
C VAL A 88 9.73 5.59 -14.62
N ASN A 89 11.07 5.67 -14.69
CA ASN A 89 11.85 6.91 -14.64
C ASN A 89 11.50 7.83 -13.46
N MET A 90 11.25 7.27 -12.28
CA MET A 90 10.92 8.03 -11.08
C MET A 90 12.04 7.92 -10.04
N GLU A 91 12.47 9.07 -9.52
CA GLU A 91 13.40 9.15 -8.40
C GLU A 91 12.79 8.58 -7.12
N ASN A 92 13.64 8.07 -6.23
CA ASN A 92 13.20 7.38 -5.02
C ASN A 92 12.41 8.30 -4.08
N GLU A 93 12.80 9.57 -3.97
CA GLU A 93 12.14 10.61 -3.18
C GLU A 93 10.69 10.76 -3.62
N ARG A 94 10.45 10.77 -4.94
CA ARG A 94 9.11 10.91 -5.48
C ARG A 94 8.23 9.68 -5.19
N LYS A 95 8.81 8.48 -5.18
CA LYS A 95 8.08 7.25 -4.80
C LYS A 95 7.63 7.31 -3.33
N ILE A 96 8.47 7.86 -2.46
CA ILE A 96 8.18 8.07 -1.04
C ILE A 96 7.09 9.14 -0.86
N GLU A 97 7.18 10.26 -1.56
CA GLU A 97 6.15 11.32 -1.52
C GLU A 97 4.77 10.79 -1.94
N ILE A 98 4.70 9.94 -2.96
CA ILE A 98 3.43 9.32 -3.39
C ILE A 98 2.85 8.48 -2.26
N PHE A 99 3.66 7.71 -1.54
CA PHE A 99 3.20 6.95 -0.38
C PHE A 99 2.60 7.87 0.69
N PHE A 100 3.30 8.96 1.05
CA PHE A 100 2.80 9.90 2.04
C PHE A 100 1.52 10.63 1.58
N SER A 101 1.33 10.85 0.28
CA SER A 101 0.07 11.39 -0.23
C SER A 101 -1.09 10.39 -0.18
N LEU A 102 -0.78 9.09 -0.22
CA LEU A 102 -1.76 8.01 -0.20
C LEU A 102 -2.19 7.64 1.22
N LEU A 103 -1.29 7.74 2.20
CA LEU A 103 -1.54 7.30 3.57
C LEU A 103 -2.75 7.97 4.23
N PRO A 104 -2.99 9.31 4.12
CA PRO A 104 -4.20 9.94 4.64
C PRO A 104 -5.46 9.37 4.00
N TYR A 105 -5.43 9.12 2.69
CA TYR A 105 -6.58 8.55 1.99
C TYR A 105 -6.89 7.15 2.52
N LEU A 106 -5.90 6.29 2.73
CA LEU A 106 -6.10 4.96 3.31
C LEU A 106 -6.55 4.97 4.79
N SER A 107 -6.34 6.09 5.48
CA SER A 107 -6.69 6.25 6.89
C SER A 107 -8.16 6.64 7.09
N GLU A 108 -8.87 7.00 6.02
CA GLU A 108 -10.30 7.33 6.02
C GLU A 108 -11.15 6.08 5.72
N PRO A 109 -12.43 6.06 6.12
CA PRO A 109 -13.35 4.98 5.77
C PRO A 109 -13.73 5.00 4.27
N HIS A 110 -13.79 3.81 3.65
CA HIS A 110 -14.15 3.59 2.24
C HIS A 110 -15.31 2.61 2.09
#